data_AF-A0AAN7KIJ2-F1
#
_entry.id   AF-A0AAN7KIJ2-F1
#
_cell.length_a   1.000
_cell.length_b   1.000
_cell.length_c   1.000
_cell.angle_alpha   90.00
_cell.angle_beta   90.00
_cell.angle_gamma   90.00
#
_symmetry.space_group_name_H-M   'P 1'
#
loop_
_entity.id
_entity.type
_entity.pdbx_description
1 polymer ?
#
loop_
_entity_poly.entity_id
_entity_poly.type
_entity_poly.pdbx_seq_one_letter_code
_entity_poly.pdbx_strand_id
1 'polypeptide(L)'
;MMSKKGGLGFRRGTKVKVSGVTTAQADIDISFQVKNFEKAQNFDSGHAHPQDLYTHMVASAKGAIGPFGIMALAFENLEEYTSVFFRILKDHNNSHVSNDMANYGVILDINPTKEKLSLRTLIDHSIIESFGGNGLGCITARVYPTKVIENEAHLYIFNYEEEDVQSIQFQCLEHEENSNQLIYYWKML
;
A
#
# COMPACT_ATOMS: atom_id res chain seq x y z
N MET A 1 14.36 14.64 -10.53
CA MET A 1 14.12 13.75 -9.37
C MET A 1 13.62 14.58 -8.18
N MET A 2 12.30 14.74 -8.06
CA MET A 2 11.67 15.34 -6.87
C MET A 2 11.52 14.28 -5.79
N SER A 3 11.82 14.62 -4.53
CA SER A 3 11.69 13.72 -3.37
C SER A 3 10.92 14.43 -2.26
N LYS A 4 9.76 13.90 -1.89
CA LYS A 4 8.98 14.40 -0.75
C LYS A 4 9.16 13.48 0.45
N LYS A 5 9.61 14.03 1.58
CA LYS A 5 9.78 13.30 2.86
C LYS A 5 8.93 13.93 3.95
N GLY A 6 8.23 13.12 4.73
CA GLY A 6 7.45 13.57 5.89
C GLY A 6 6.84 12.40 6.67
N GLY A 7 6.51 12.64 7.94
CA GLY A 7 5.67 11.75 8.75
C GLY A 7 4.31 12.40 8.96
N LEU A 8 3.23 11.70 8.63
CA LEU A 8 1.85 12.16 8.86
C LEU A 8 1.13 11.16 9.79
N GLY A 9 0.54 11.69 10.87
CA GLY A 9 -0.43 10.93 11.65
C GLY A 9 -1.76 10.87 10.90
N PHE A 10 -2.23 9.67 10.56
CA PHE A 10 -3.48 9.47 9.85
C PHE A 10 -4.57 9.04 10.83
N ARG A 11 -5.46 9.98 11.13
CA ARG A 11 -6.66 9.69 11.91
C ARG A 11 -7.58 8.75 11.15
N ARG A 12 -8.45 8.04 11.87
CA ARG A 12 -9.58 7.28 11.29
C ARG A 12 -10.26 8.04 10.15
N GLY A 13 -10.55 7.34 9.04
CA GLY A 13 -11.34 7.86 7.91
C GLY A 13 -10.64 8.95 7.09
N THR A 14 -9.33 9.11 7.22
CA THR A 14 -8.59 10.14 6.51
C THR A 14 -8.01 9.63 5.20
N LYS A 15 -7.93 10.54 4.23
CA LYS A 15 -7.16 10.39 2.99
C LYS A 15 -6.48 11.70 2.69
N VAL A 16 -5.23 11.65 2.26
CA VAL A 16 -4.42 12.83 1.99
C VAL A 16 -3.80 12.70 0.60
N LYS A 17 -4.05 13.68 -0.26
CA LYS A 17 -3.40 13.79 -1.57
C LYS A 17 -1.93 14.14 -1.39
N VAL A 18 -1.05 13.40 -2.05
CA VAL A 18 0.37 13.72 -2.09
C VAL A 18 0.57 14.80 -3.15
N SER A 19 0.62 16.07 -2.73
CA SER A 19 0.82 17.19 -3.66
C SER A 19 2.27 17.31 -4.14
N GLY A 20 2.44 17.83 -5.36
CA GLY A 20 3.75 18.12 -5.96
C GLY A 20 4.43 16.89 -6.56
N VAL A 21 3.65 15.83 -6.84
CA VAL A 21 4.10 14.70 -7.64
C VAL A 21 3.05 14.28 -8.68
N THR A 22 3.46 13.97 -9.91
CA THR A 22 2.68 13.17 -10.87
C THR A 22 3.11 11.71 -10.73
N THR A 23 2.14 10.80 -10.68
CA THR A 23 2.41 9.41 -10.21
C THR A 23 2.01 8.34 -11.21
N ALA A 24 2.01 8.69 -12.51
CA ALA A 24 1.93 7.70 -13.58
C ALA A 24 3.22 6.87 -13.65
N GLN A 25 4.36 7.44 -13.27
CA GLN A 25 5.63 6.72 -13.18
C GLN A 25 6.40 7.12 -11.91
N ALA A 26 6.35 6.28 -10.88
CA ALA A 26 6.89 6.62 -9.56
C ALA A 26 7.34 5.39 -8.76
N ASP A 27 8.36 5.60 -7.93
CA ASP A 27 8.76 4.68 -6.85
C ASP A 27 8.34 5.26 -5.50
N ILE A 28 7.43 4.58 -4.83
CA ILE A 28 6.84 4.99 -3.55
C ILE A 28 7.35 4.04 -2.48
N ASP A 29 7.90 4.58 -1.40
CA ASP A 29 8.29 3.83 -0.21
C ASP A 29 7.62 4.47 1.01
N ILE A 30 6.75 3.70 1.68
CA ILE A 30 6.02 4.13 2.88
C ILE A 30 6.12 3.10 3.99
N SER A 31 6.26 3.58 5.23
CA SER A 31 6.19 2.72 6.42
C SER A 31 5.14 3.20 7.42
N PHE A 32 4.39 2.24 7.94
CA PHE A 32 3.32 2.45 8.91
C PHE A 32 3.68 1.87 10.27
N GLN A 33 3.28 2.57 11.32
CA GLN A 33 3.29 2.07 12.69
C GLN A 33 1.88 2.03 13.25
N VAL A 34 1.58 0.91 13.91
CA VAL A 34 0.28 0.57 14.47
C VAL A 34 0.43 0.51 15.99
N LYS A 35 -0.35 1.32 16.72
CA LYS A 35 -0.20 1.45 18.18
C LYS A 35 -1.14 0.54 18.98
N ASN A 36 -2.27 0.13 18.41
CA ASN A 36 -3.33 -0.62 19.10
C ASN A 36 -3.58 -1.99 18.45
N PHE A 37 -2.51 -2.72 18.12
CA PHE A 37 -2.61 -4.04 17.47
C PHE A 37 -3.50 -5.03 18.22
N GLU A 38 -3.55 -4.97 19.56
CA GLU A 38 -4.38 -5.87 20.38
C GLU A 38 -5.89 -5.82 20.08
N LYS A 39 -6.35 -4.78 19.38
CA LYS A 39 -7.75 -4.65 18.95
C LYS A 39 -8.06 -5.37 17.63
N ALA A 40 -7.05 -5.86 16.91
CA ALA A 40 -7.27 -6.64 15.70
C ALA A 40 -8.07 -7.92 16.03
N GLN A 41 -9.08 -8.24 15.21
CA GLN A 41 -9.87 -9.45 15.38
C GLN A 41 -8.98 -10.69 15.23
N ASN A 42 -9.22 -11.67 16.11
CA ASN A 42 -8.58 -12.98 16.01
C ASN A 42 -9.06 -13.72 14.76
N PHE A 43 -8.13 -14.34 14.05
CA PHE A 43 -8.34 -15.13 12.86
C PHE A 43 -7.44 -16.37 12.93
N ASP A 44 -8.06 -17.56 12.96
CA ASP A 44 -7.35 -18.84 12.98
C ASP A 44 -7.02 -19.26 11.54
N SER A 45 -5.78 -18.99 11.11
CA SER A 45 -5.34 -19.35 9.76
C SER A 45 -5.07 -20.84 9.57
N GLY A 46 -4.89 -21.60 10.67
CA GLY A 46 -4.57 -23.02 10.62
C GLY A 46 -5.70 -23.91 10.11
N HIS A 47 -6.93 -23.40 10.17
CA HIS A 47 -8.14 -24.13 9.77
C HIS A 47 -8.97 -23.41 8.68
N ALA A 48 -8.50 -22.27 8.17
CA ALA A 48 -9.25 -21.47 7.22
C ALA A 48 -9.14 -22.01 5.78
N HIS A 49 -10.27 -22.10 5.06
CA HIS A 49 -10.21 -22.33 3.63
C HIS A 49 -9.59 -21.10 2.92
N PRO A 50 -8.86 -21.28 1.80
CA PRO A 50 -8.31 -20.16 1.02
C PRO A 50 -9.35 -19.10 0.59
N GLN A 51 -10.61 -19.48 0.39
CA GLN A 51 -11.71 -18.55 0.11
C GLN A 51 -12.19 -17.77 1.34
N ASP A 52 -12.13 -18.35 2.54
CA ASP A 52 -12.48 -17.67 3.79
C ASP A 52 -11.42 -16.61 4.11
N LEU A 53 -10.16 -16.97 3.92
CA LEU A 53 -9.01 -16.07 3.93
C LEU A 53 -9.27 -14.85 3.04
N TYR A 54 -9.63 -15.06 1.77
CA TYR A 54 -9.93 -13.97 0.83
C TYR A 54 -11.10 -13.07 1.30
N THR A 55 -12.15 -13.67 1.86
CA THR A 55 -13.35 -12.95 2.35
C THR A 55 -13.04 -12.05 3.55
N HIS A 56 -12.05 -12.40 4.37
CA HIS A 56 -11.55 -11.56 5.46
C HIS A 56 -10.49 -10.54 5.01
N MET A 57 -9.95 -10.69 3.80
CA MET A 57 -8.88 -9.83 3.26
C MET A 57 -9.39 -8.72 2.33
N VAL A 58 -10.64 -8.77 1.85
CA VAL A 58 -11.21 -7.72 0.98
C VAL A 58 -11.42 -6.38 1.71
N ALA A 59 -11.40 -5.28 0.96
CA ALA A 59 -11.56 -3.89 1.43
C ALA A 59 -12.71 -3.67 2.44
N SER A 60 -13.80 -4.43 2.36
CA SER A 60 -15.01 -4.31 3.18
C SER A 60 -15.09 -5.24 4.41
N ALA A 61 -14.06 -6.04 4.70
CA ALA A 61 -14.10 -7.02 5.79
C ALA A 61 -14.11 -6.37 7.18
N LYS A 62 -15.12 -6.69 8.00
CA LYS A 62 -15.26 -6.14 9.37
C LYS A 62 -14.23 -6.77 10.32
N GLY A 63 -13.70 -5.98 11.26
CA GLY A 63 -12.91 -6.44 12.41
C GLY A 63 -11.39 -6.49 12.23
N ALA A 64 -10.88 -6.26 11.03
CA ALA A 64 -9.44 -6.07 10.79
C ALA A 64 -8.99 -4.63 11.15
N ILE A 65 -7.73 -4.44 11.52
CA ILE A 65 -7.13 -3.09 11.48
C ILE A 65 -6.81 -2.78 10.01
N GLY A 66 -7.37 -1.69 9.49
CA GLY A 66 -7.26 -1.31 8.08
C GLY A 66 -8.46 -1.74 7.23
N PRO A 67 -8.65 -1.07 6.08
CA PRO A 67 -7.54 -0.84 5.17
C PRO A 67 -6.85 0.51 5.38
N PHE A 68 -5.52 0.47 5.38
CA PHE A 68 -4.67 1.66 5.30
C PHE A 68 -3.53 1.40 4.32
N GLY A 69 -3.14 2.41 3.55
CA GLY A 69 -2.21 2.23 2.45
C GLY A 69 -2.20 3.42 1.50
N ILE A 70 -2.03 3.13 0.21
CA ILE A 70 -2.02 4.13 -0.85
C ILE A 70 -3.13 3.89 -1.90
N MET A 71 -3.54 4.96 -2.55
CA MET A 71 -4.34 4.91 -3.77
C MET A 71 -3.48 5.45 -4.90
N ALA A 72 -3.01 4.55 -5.75
CA ALA A 72 -2.18 4.79 -6.90
C ALA A 72 -3.03 5.01 -8.16
N LEU A 73 -2.45 5.69 -9.16
CA LEU A 73 -3.12 6.03 -10.42
C LEU A 73 -4.54 6.56 -10.18
N ALA A 74 -4.67 7.49 -9.24
CA ALA A 74 -5.96 8.03 -8.87
C ALA A 74 -6.32 9.20 -9.79
N PHE A 75 -7.54 9.20 -10.32
CA PHE A 75 -8.12 10.32 -11.03
C PHE A 75 -8.75 11.33 -10.06
N GLU A 76 -9.11 12.51 -10.56
CA GLU A 76 -9.83 13.53 -9.80
C GLU A 76 -11.00 12.93 -9.00
N ASN A 77 -11.19 13.44 -7.78
CA ASN A 77 -12.24 13.02 -6.86
C ASN A 77 -12.30 11.50 -6.56
N LEU A 78 -11.25 10.73 -6.89
CA LEU A 78 -11.19 9.27 -6.76
C LEU A 78 -12.25 8.54 -7.61
N GLU A 79 -12.59 9.08 -8.77
CA GLU A 79 -13.50 8.41 -9.72
C GLU A 79 -12.90 7.10 -10.27
N GLU A 80 -11.57 7.05 -10.39
CA GLU A 80 -10.77 5.85 -10.67
C GLU A 80 -9.55 5.85 -9.76
N TYR A 81 -9.13 4.69 -9.27
CA TYR A 81 -7.88 4.50 -8.54
C TYR A 81 -7.59 3.00 -8.37
N THR A 82 -6.33 2.69 -8.08
CA THR A 82 -5.93 1.35 -7.60
C THR A 82 -5.45 1.46 -6.16
N SER A 83 -6.12 0.80 -5.24
CA SER A 83 -5.70 0.75 -3.84
C SER A 83 -4.65 -0.33 -3.63
N VAL A 84 -3.60 -0.02 -2.88
CA VAL A 84 -2.60 -0.95 -2.38
C VAL A 84 -2.51 -0.73 -0.88
N PHE A 85 -2.89 -1.73 -0.08
CA PHE A 85 -3.13 -1.50 1.34
C PHE A 85 -2.87 -2.71 2.21
N PHE A 86 -2.65 -2.43 3.49
CA PHE A 86 -2.59 -3.43 4.53
C PHE A 86 -3.94 -3.60 5.23
N ARG A 87 -4.28 -4.87 5.50
CA ARG A 87 -5.16 -5.25 6.61
C ARG A 87 -4.37 -6.10 7.58
N ILE A 88 -4.68 -5.96 8.87
CA ILE A 88 -4.05 -6.76 9.91
C ILE A 88 -5.11 -7.61 10.58
N LEU A 89 -4.86 -8.91 10.57
CA LEU A 89 -5.57 -9.92 11.34
C LEU A 89 -4.63 -10.54 12.37
N LYS A 90 -5.18 -10.90 13.53
CA LYS A 90 -4.41 -11.50 14.62
C LYS A 90 -4.57 -13.01 14.57
N ASP A 91 -3.49 -13.75 14.35
CA ASP A 91 -3.45 -15.19 14.59
C ASP A 91 -2.54 -15.45 15.79
N HIS A 92 -2.83 -16.48 16.59
CA HIS A 92 -2.27 -16.76 17.91
C HIS A 92 -0.93 -16.07 18.24
N ASN A 93 0.14 -16.36 17.47
CA ASN A 93 1.48 -15.78 17.61
C ASN A 93 1.99 -15.00 16.36
N ASN A 94 1.25 -15.01 15.24
CA ASN A 94 1.67 -14.45 13.96
C ASN A 94 0.64 -13.41 13.48
N SER A 95 1.08 -12.35 12.82
CA SER A 95 0.12 -11.40 12.24
C SER A 95 0.05 -11.65 10.76
N HIS A 96 -1.17 -11.75 10.25
CA HIS A 96 -1.41 -11.85 8.81
C HIS A 96 -1.66 -10.44 8.30
N VAL A 97 -0.68 -9.92 7.60
CA VAL A 97 -0.80 -8.63 6.93
C VAL A 97 -1.15 -8.91 5.47
N SER A 98 -2.37 -8.57 5.06
CA SER A 98 -2.76 -8.69 3.64
C SER A 98 -2.34 -7.44 2.91
N ASN A 99 -1.44 -7.53 1.93
CA ASN A 99 -1.31 -6.51 0.90
C ASN A 99 -2.39 -6.79 -0.15
N ASP A 100 -3.39 -5.92 -0.32
CA ASP A 100 -4.42 -6.11 -1.35
C ASP A 100 -4.33 -5.03 -2.43
N MET A 101 -4.26 -5.50 -3.67
CA MET A 101 -4.34 -4.68 -4.87
C MET A 101 -5.35 -5.31 -5.82
N ALA A 102 -6.46 -4.60 -6.08
CA ALA A 102 -7.41 -4.95 -7.14
C ALA A 102 -7.76 -6.45 -7.20
N ASN A 103 -8.03 -7.08 -6.04
CA ASN A 103 -8.41 -8.50 -5.84
C ASN A 103 -7.25 -9.51 -5.68
N TYR A 104 -6.00 -9.06 -5.57
CA TYR A 104 -4.86 -9.93 -5.28
C TYR A 104 -4.39 -9.69 -3.85
N GLY A 105 -4.24 -10.76 -3.06
CA GLY A 105 -3.81 -10.71 -1.67
C GLY A 105 -2.62 -11.62 -1.40
N VAL A 106 -1.68 -11.17 -0.58
CA VAL A 106 -0.63 -12.01 0.01
C VAL A 106 -0.60 -11.84 1.51
N ILE A 107 -0.46 -12.94 2.22
CA ILE A 107 -0.29 -12.97 3.66
C ILE A 107 1.19 -12.79 3.99
N LEU A 108 1.51 -11.80 4.81
CA LEU A 108 2.86 -11.58 5.31
C LEU A 108 2.94 -11.99 6.78
N ASP A 109 3.94 -12.81 7.13
CA ASP A 109 4.25 -13.16 8.53
C ASP A 109 5.13 -12.08 9.15
N ILE A 110 4.49 -11.05 9.71
CA ILE A 110 5.14 -9.85 10.26
C ILE A 110 4.58 -9.60 11.66
N ASN A 111 5.39 -9.12 12.60
CA ASN A 111 4.87 -8.69 13.90
C ASN A 111 4.79 -7.15 13.99
N PRO A 112 3.61 -6.54 13.83
CA PRO A 112 3.45 -5.08 13.79
C PRO A 112 3.71 -4.41 15.15
N THR A 113 3.88 -5.18 16.23
CA THR A 113 4.32 -4.65 17.54
C THR A 113 5.84 -4.54 17.65
N LYS A 114 6.58 -5.32 16.85
CA LYS A 114 8.05 -5.37 16.86
C LYS A 114 8.68 -4.57 15.73
N GLU A 115 8.00 -4.48 14.59
CA GLU A 115 8.50 -3.79 13.40
C GLU A 115 7.43 -2.96 12.70
N LYS A 116 7.89 -2.05 11.82
CA LYS A 116 7.01 -1.23 10.99
C LYS A 116 6.54 -2.02 9.78
N LEU A 117 5.33 -1.74 9.32
CA LEU A 117 4.81 -2.29 8.07
C LEU A 117 5.32 -1.44 6.91
N SER A 118 6.31 -1.95 6.17
CA SER A 118 6.83 -1.29 4.98
C SER A 118 6.08 -1.72 3.73
N LEU A 119 5.82 -0.75 2.85
CA LEU A 119 5.17 -0.92 1.56
C LEU A 119 5.97 -0.12 0.54
N ARG A 120 6.61 -0.83 -0.40
CA ARG A 120 7.21 -0.20 -1.59
C ARG A 120 6.33 -0.49 -2.79
N THR A 121 6.02 0.53 -3.59
CA THR A 121 5.19 0.38 -4.79
C THR A 121 5.84 1.09 -5.96
N LEU A 122 6.15 0.33 -7.01
CA LEU A 122 6.56 0.84 -8.31
C LEU A 122 5.32 0.99 -9.17
N ILE A 123 5.14 2.18 -9.72
CA ILE A 123 4.08 2.49 -10.68
C ILE A 123 4.77 2.82 -12.00
N ASP A 124 4.32 2.16 -13.06
CA ASP A 124 4.72 2.46 -14.43
C ASP A 124 3.51 2.31 -15.35
N HIS A 125 2.78 3.40 -15.53
CA HIS A 125 1.59 3.54 -16.36
C HIS A 125 0.52 2.48 -16.08
N SER A 126 0.61 1.34 -16.77
CA SER A 126 -0.36 0.25 -16.70
C SER A 126 0.09 -0.93 -15.83
N ILE A 127 1.21 -0.81 -15.14
CA ILE A 127 1.71 -1.82 -14.20
C ILE A 127 1.96 -1.20 -12.83
N ILE A 128 1.58 -1.95 -11.80
CA ILE A 128 1.90 -1.65 -10.41
C ILE A 128 2.56 -2.89 -9.81
N GLU A 129 3.73 -2.72 -9.22
CA GLU A 129 4.46 -3.76 -8.48
C GLU A 129 4.61 -3.32 -7.03
N SER A 130 4.03 -4.09 -6.10
CA SER A 130 3.99 -3.77 -4.69
C SER A 130 4.71 -4.83 -3.86
N PHE A 131 5.59 -4.36 -2.98
CA PHE A 131 6.42 -5.15 -2.08
C PHE A 131 6.04 -4.81 -0.64
N GLY A 132 5.39 -5.75 0.04
CA GLY A 132 5.02 -5.63 1.45
C GLY A 132 6.06 -6.27 2.36
N GLY A 133 6.30 -5.67 3.53
CA GLY A 133 7.15 -6.26 4.56
C GLY A 133 8.61 -6.41 4.14
N ASN A 134 9.19 -5.38 3.53
CA ASN A 134 10.54 -5.42 2.95
C ASN A 134 10.72 -6.54 1.90
N GLY A 135 9.66 -6.86 1.17
CA GLY A 135 9.69 -7.86 0.08
C GLY A 135 9.29 -9.28 0.49
N LEU A 136 8.81 -9.49 1.72
CA LEU A 136 8.24 -10.78 2.15
C LEU A 136 7.06 -11.23 1.29
N GLY A 137 6.33 -10.27 0.70
CA GLY A 137 5.33 -10.56 -0.32
C GLY A 137 5.37 -9.53 -1.43
N CYS A 138 5.14 -10.01 -2.64
CA CYS A 138 5.10 -9.20 -3.85
C CYS A 138 3.76 -9.41 -4.56
N ILE A 139 3.18 -8.34 -5.06
CA ILE A 139 1.99 -8.37 -5.91
C ILE A 139 2.23 -7.47 -7.10
N THR A 140 2.09 -8.03 -8.30
CA THR A 140 2.12 -7.30 -9.55
C THR A 140 0.72 -7.31 -10.16
N ALA A 141 0.21 -6.15 -10.56
CA ALA A 141 -1.04 -6.06 -11.31
C ALA A 141 -0.89 -5.17 -12.53
N ARG A 142 -1.71 -5.51 -13.54
CA ARG A 142 -1.93 -4.67 -14.70
C ARG A 142 -3.23 -3.91 -14.51
N VAL A 143 -3.17 -2.61 -14.74
CA VAL A 143 -4.29 -1.68 -14.54
C VAL A 143 -4.41 -0.77 -15.75
N TYR A 144 -5.64 -0.51 -16.18
CA TYR A 144 -5.93 0.27 -17.39
C TYR A 144 -6.98 1.34 -17.07
N PRO A 145 -6.62 2.35 -16.26
CA PRO A 145 -7.54 3.46 -15.96
C PRO A 145 -7.94 4.16 -17.27
N THR A 146 -9.21 4.58 -17.36
CA THR A 146 -9.75 5.19 -18.58
C THR A 146 -9.70 6.71 -18.55
N LYS A 147 -9.60 7.30 -17.35
CA LYS A 147 -9.58 8.74 -17.09
C LYS A 147 -8.21 9.26 -16.71
N VAL A 148 -7.36 8.41 -16.15
CA VAL A 148 -6.00 8.79 -15.75
C VAL A 148 -5.12 8.90 -17.00
N ILE A 149 -4.90 10.13 -17.46
CA ILE A 149 -3.90 10.46 -18.47
C ILE A 149 -2.60 10.82 -17.72
N GLU A 150 -1.43 10.48 -18.27
CA GLU A 150 -0.10 10.55 -17.62
C GLU A 150 0.06 11.64 -16.53
N ASN A 151 -0.13 12.91 -16.89
CA ASN A 151 0.09 14.05 -15.99
C ASN A 151 -1.03 14.31 -14.96
N GLU A 152 -2.11 13.54 -15.02
CA GLU A 152 -3.28 13.66 -14.14
C GLU A 152 -3.30 12.55 -13.08
N ALA A 153 -2.35 11.61 -13.13
CA ALA A 153 -2.23 10.55 -12.14
C ALA A 153 -1.85 11.08 -10.76
N HIS A 154 -2.76 10.92 -9.80
CA HIS A 154 -2.58 11.34 -8.42
C HIS A 154 -2.29 10.16 -7.49
N LEU A 155 -1.63 10.47 -6.38
CA LEU A 155 -1.36 9.55 -5.29
C LEU A 155 -2.03 10.05 -4.01
N TYR A 156 -2.69 9.14 -3.31
CA TYR A 156 -3.23 9.38 -1.98
C TYR A 156 -2.68 8.39 -0.99
N ILE A 157 -2.51 8.82 0.26
CA ILE A 157 -2.31 7.94 1.41
C ILE A 157 -3.61 7.94 2.21
N PHE A 158 -4.08 6.78 2.66
CA PHE A 158 -5.38 6.66 3.32
C PHE A 158 -5.36 5.72 4.53
N ASN A 159 -6.31 5.94 5.43
CA ASN A 159 -6.69 5.05 6.52
C ASN A 159 -8.21 5.10 6.69
N TYR A 160 -8.91 4.01 6.37
CA TYR A 160 -10.38 3.97 6.35
C TYR A 160 -11.03 3.28 7.55
N GLU A 161 -10.28 2.83 8.55
CA GLU A 161 -10.83 2.07 9.69
C GLU A 161 -10.58 2.68 11.07
N GLU A 162 -11.11 2.01 12.10
CA GLU A 162 -11.35 2.55 13.45
C GLU A 162 -10.10 2.99 14.22
N GLU A 163 -8.93 2.47 13.87
CA GLU A 163 -7.69 2.73 14.60
C GLU A 163 -6.80 3.75 13.88
N ASP A 164 -6.19 4.63 14.66
CA ASP A 164 -5.21 5.58 14.17
C ASP A 164 -3.93 4.83 13.75
N VAL A 165 -3.52 5.07 12.50
CA VAL A 165 -2.27 4.56 11.95
C VAL A 165 -1.35 5.75 11.70
N GLN A 166 -0.10 5.64 12.14
CA GLN A 166 0.89 6.67 11.91
C GLN A 166 1.77 6.27 10.73
N SER A 167 1.79 7.06 9.66
CA SER A 167 2.90 6.96 8.71
C SER A 167 4.12 7.62 9.33
N ILE A 168 5.24 6.93 9.29
CA ILE A 168 6.49 7.43 9.88
C ILE A 168 7.40 7.97 8.81
N GLN A 169 7.45 7.29 7.67
CA GLN A 169 8.31 7.65 6.55
C GLN A 169 7.53 7.45 5.28
N PHE A 170 7.55 8.48 4.44
CA PHE A 170 7.04 8.45 3.08
C PHE A 170 8.11 9.06 2.17
N GLN A 171 8.39 8.38 1.07
CA GLN A 171 9.22 8.86 -0.02
C GLN A 171 8.52 8.51 -1.34
N CYS A 172 8.49 9.47 -2.25
CA CYS A 172 8.01 9.27 -3.62
C CYS A 172 9.06 9.87 -4.55
N LEU A 173 9.49 9.08 -5.53
CA LEU A 173 10.45 9.44 -6.55
C LEU A 173 9.79 9.32 -7.92
N GLU A 174 9.60 10.45 -8.59
CA GLU A 174 9.17 10.46 -9.98
C GLU A 174 10.29 9.97 -10.89
N HIS A 175 9.94 9.13 -11.85
CA HIS A 175 10.84 8.75 -12.93
C HIS A 175 10.57 9.62 -14.17
N GLU A 176 11.61 10.30 -14.65
CA GLU A 176 11.61 10.94 -15.96
C GLU A 176 12.21 9.96 -16.97
N GLU A 177 11.48 9.63 -18.03
CA GLU A 177 12.07 8.98 -19.20
C GLU A 177 12.87 10.01 -20.00
N ASN A 178 14.19 10.07 -19.74
CA ASN A 178 15.09 10.78 -20.63
C ASN A 178 15.40 9.92 -21.85
N SER A 179 14.82 10.29 -23.00
CA SER A 179 15.00 9.64 -24.31
C SER A 179 16.44 9.66 -24.87
N ASN A 180 17.45 10.10 -24.09
CA ASN A 180 18.84 10.23 -24.54
C ASN A 180 19.92 9.78 -23.55
N GLN A 181 19.61 8.99 -22.51
CA GLN A 181 20.68 8.38 -21.70
C GLN A 181 20.24 7.05 -21.06
N LEU A 182 20.51 5.96 -21.79
CA LEU A 182 20.54 4.61 -21.24
C LEU A 182 21.72 4.48 -20.26
N ILE A 183 21.51 4.83 -18.99
CA ILE A 183 22.36 4.36 -17.89
C ILE A 183 21.49 4.12 -16.65
N TYR A 184 20.98 2.90 -16.47
CA TYR A 184 20.49 2.42 -15.18
C TYR A 184 21.54 1.49 -14.58
N TYR A 185 22.30 1.97 -13.59
CA TYR A 185 23.09 1.09 -12.73
C TYR A 185 22.17 0.52 -11.64
N TRP A 186 21.84 -0.77 -11.75
CA TRP A 186 21.31 -1.55 -10.65
C TRP A 186 22.49 -2.00 -9.79
N LYS A 187 22.65 -1.43 -8.59
CA LYS A 187 23.47 -2.05 -7.55
C LYS A 187 22.53 -2.77 -6.60
N MET A 188 22.41 -4.09 -6.78
CA MET A 188 21.96 -4.95 -5.68
C MET A 188 22.97 -4.81 -4.55
N LEU A 189 22.52 -4.41 -3.37
CA LEU A 189 23.20 -4.73 -2.12
C LEU A 189 22.53 -5.96 -1.53
#